data_AF-A0A924VVT0-F1
#
_entry.id   AF-A0A924VVT0-F1
#
_cell.length_a   1.000
_cell.length_b   1.000
_cell.length_c   1.000
_cell.angle_alpha   90.00
_cell.angle_beta   90.00
_cell.angle_gamma   90.00
#
_symmetry.space_group_name_H-M   'P 1'
#
loop_
_entity.id
_entity.type
_entity.pdbx_description
1 polymer ?
#
loop_
_entity_poly.entity_id
_entity_poly.type
_entity_poly.pdbx_seq_one_letter_code
_entity_poly.pdbx_strand_id
1 'polypeptide(L)'
;MDNDTKGWNQFKKIKLNRKLVAKRVKKAENATQRHAHRFVIKRIDNIRLVSREIITWLLVVGALIAALGFQLVWGQGNYSTTARIAGGLYVEGIVGQIDTLNPLYVSTGSEAAASRLLFSSLYNYDATGALHQDVSQNMTISPDGTE
;
A
#
# COMPACT_ATOMS: atom_id res chain seq x y z
N MET A 1 45.45 6.97 -35.29
CA MET A 1 45.15 6.68 -33.87
C MET A 1 43.70 7.03 -33.63
N ASP A 2 43.00 6.03 -33.12
CA ASP A 2 41.62 5.94 -32.66
C ASP A 2 41.29 6.97 -31.55
N ASN A 3 40.07 7.52 -31.49
CA ASN A 3 39.07 7.11 -30.49
C ASN A 3 37.78 7.98 -30.49
N ASP A 4 36.69 7.27 -30.22
CA ASP A 4 35.27 7.58 -30.16
C ASP A 4 34.82 8.65 -29.16
N THR A 5 33.81 9.44 -29.56
CA THR A 5 32.70 9.84 -28.66
C THR A 5 31.35 9.81 -29.39
N LYS A 6 30.58 8.75 -29.16
CA LYS A 6 29.21 8.51 -29.64
C LYS A 6 28.20 9.47 -28.97
N GLY A 7 27.59 10.36 -29.76
CA GLY A 7 26.45 11.19 -29.36
C GLY A 7 25.08 10.51 -29.57
N TRP A 8 24.34 10.31 -28.48
CA TRP A 8 23.13 9.49 -28.35
C TRP A 8 21.78 10.15 -28.74
N ASN A 9 21.70 11.00 -29.77
CA ASN A 9 20.50 11.87 -29.94
C ASN A 9 19.84 11.89 -31.34
N GLN A 10 19.42 10.74 -31.90
CA GLN A 10 18.54 10.74 -33.08
C GLN A 10 17.45 9.65 -33.07
N PHE A 11 16.55 9.68 -32.08
CA PHE A 11 15.27 8.97 -32.23
C PHE A 11 14.36 9.74 -33.19
N LYS A 12 14.39 9.33 -34.48
CA LYS A 12 13.42 9.78 -35.49
C LYS A 12 12.00 9.45 -35.01
N LYS A 13 11.19 10.49 -34.76
CA LYS A 13 9.76 10.37 -34.43
C LYS A 13 9.02 9.65 -35.56
N ILE A 14 8.67 8.39 -35.37
CA ILE A 14 7.80 7.64 -36.27
C ILE A 14 6.40 8.25 -36.20
N LYS A 15 6.02 9.04 -37.19
CA LYS A 15 4.66 9.58 -37.30
C LYS A 15 3.71 8.46 -37.78
N LEU A 16 3.09 7.76 -36.83
CA LEU A 16 2.03 6.79 -37.10
C LEU A 16 0.80 7.51 -37.67
N ASN A 17 0.61 7.39 -38.99
CA ASN A 17 -0.51 8.01 -39.68
C ASN A 17 -1.81 7.21 -39.44
N ARG A 18 -2.58 7.64 -38.43
CA ARG A 18 -3.83 7.00 -37.95
C ARG A 18 -4.83 6.67 -39.06
N LYS A 19 -4.88 7.46 -40.14
CA LYS A 19 -5.78 7.23 -41.28
C LYS A 19 -5.45 5.94 -42.06
N LEU A 20 -4.17 5.59 -42.15
CA LEU A 20 -3.72 4.42 -42.90
C LEU A 20 -3.95 3.12 -42.11
N VAL A 21 -3.77 3.19 -40.79
CA VAL A 21 -4.08 2.10 -39.86
C VAL A 21 -5.58 1.82 -39.85
N ALA A 22 -6.42 2.85 -39.76
CA ALA A 22 -7.88 2.70 -39.79
C ALA A 22 -8.37 2.05 -41.09
N LYS A 23 -7.77 2.38 -42.24
CA LYS A 23 -8.13 1.78 -43.53
C LYS A 23 -7.70 0.31 -43.65
N ARG A 24 -6.60 -0.09 -43.00
CA ARG A 24 -6.13 -1.48 -42.92
C ARG A 24 -6.97 -2.32 -41.97
N VAL A 25 -7.38 -1.75 -40.83
CA VAL A 25 -8.32 -2.39 -39.88
C VAL A 25 -9.67 -2.66 -40.56
N LYS A 26 -10.23 -1.69 -41.30
CA LYS A 26 -11.48 -1.90 -42.06
C LYS A 26 -11.38 -2.98 -43.14
N LYS A 27 -10.21 -3.16 -43.77
CA LYS A 27 -10.01 -4.21 -44.79
C LYS A 27 -9.80 -5.59 -44.15
N ALA A 28 -9.24 -5.66 -42.94
CA ALA A 28 -9.09 -6.88 -42.16
C ALA A 28 -10.42 -7.34 -41.52
N GLU A 29 -11.29 -6.41 -41.12
CA GLU A 29 -12.65 -6.73 -40.62
C GLU A 29 -13.48 -7.49 -41.66
N ASN A 30 -13.48 -7.02 -42.92
CA ASN A 30 -14.33 -7.60 -43.97
C ASN A 30 -13.89 -9.02 -44.41
N ALA A 31 -12.60 -9.35 -44.30
CA ALA A 31 -12.11 -10.69 -44.61
C ALA A 31 -12.34 -11.69 -43.46
N THR A 32 -12.41 -11.21 -42.21
CA THR A 32 -12.43 -12.08 -41.01
C THR A 32 -13.85 -12.31 -40.47
N GLN A 33 -14.78 -11.38 -40.68
CA GLN A 33 -16.18 -11.53 -40.23
C GLN A 33 -16.89 -12.73 -40.86
N ARG A 34 -16.55 -13.10 -42.10
CA ARG A 34 -17.27 -14.15 -42.84
C ARG A 34 -16.92 -15.58 -42.41
N HIS A 35 -15.84 -15.79 -41.65
CA HIS A 35 -15.38 -17.12 -41.20
C HIS A 35 -15.51 -17.37 -39.69
N ALA A 36 -15.42 -16.34 -38.85
CA ALA A 36 -15.45 -16.54 -37.39
C ALA A 36 -16.81 -17.02 -36.87
N HIS A 37 -17.91 -16.58 -37.49
CA HIS A 37 -19.25 -16.81 -36.96
C HIS A 37 -19.71 -18.28 -37.10
N ARG A 38 -19.17 -19.04 -38.07
CA ARG A 38 -19.63 -20.42 -38.31
C ARG A 38 -18.92 -21.47 -37.45
N PHE A 39 -17.73 -21.17 -36.94
CA PHE A 39 -16.91 -22.14 -36.20
C PHE A 39 -17.09 -22.06 -34.68
N VAL A 40 -17.35 -20.87 -34.13
CA VAL A 40 -17.47 -20.70 -32.67
C VAL A 40 -18.84 -21.12 -32.15
N ILE A 41 -19.91 -20.91 -32.94
CA ILE A 41 -21.28 -21.06 -32.44
C ILE A 41 -21.76 -22.51 -32.43
N LYS A 42 -21.33 -23.34 -33.40
CA LYS A 42 -21.84 -24.72 -33.53
C LYS A 42 -21.26 -25.72 -32.51
N ARG A 43 -20.26 -25.31 -31.71
CA ARG A 43 -19.59 -26.17 -30.70
C ARG A 43 -19.81 -25.71 -29.26
N ILE A 44 -20.79 -24.84 -29.02
CA ILE A 44 -21.23 -24.47 -27.66
C ILE A 44 -22.40 -25.35 -27.19
N ASP A 45 -23.15 -25.95 -28.12
CA ASP A 45 -24.37 -26.71 -27.79
C ASP A 45 -24.15 -28.06 -27.08
N ASN A 46 -22.89 -28.51 -26.90
CA ASN A 46 -22.60 -29.77 -26.20
C ASN A 46 -21.61 -29.67 -25.02
N ILE A 47 -21.28 -28.46 -24.55
CA ILE A 47 -20.36 -28.27 -23.40
C ILE A 47 -21.09 -28.39 -22.05
N ARG A 48 -22.43 -28.52 -22.04
CA ARG A 48 -23.27 -28.52 -20.82
C ARG A 48 -22.84 -29.51 -19.73
N LEU A 49 -22.16 -30.62 -20.07
CA LEU A 49 -21.63 -31.57 -19.09
C LEU A 49 -20.26 -31.19 -18.52
N VAL A 50 -19.37 -30.61 -19.36
CA VAL A 50 -17.99 -30.21 -18.98
C VAL A 50 -17.96 -28.82 -18.34
N SER A 51 -18.97 -27.98 -18.64
CA SER A 51 -19.14 -26.68 -18.01
C SER A 51 -19.20 -26.78 -16.49
N ARG A 52 -19.79 -27.85 -15.93
CA ARG A 52 -19.94 -27.98 -14.47
C ARG A 52 -18.57 -28.05 -13.79
N GLU A 53 -17.66 -28.86 -14.33
CA GLU A 53 -16.32 -29.04 -13.79
C GLU A 53 -15.46 -27.77 -13.93
N ILE A 54 -15.55 -27.12 -15.10
CA ILE A 54 -14.84 -25.85 -15.36
C ILE A 54 -15.37 -24.73 -14.46
N ILE A 55 -16.68 -24.68 -14.22
CA ILE A 55 -17.30 -23.71 -13.31
C ILE A 55 -16.86 -23.96 -11.87
N THR A 56 -16.79 -25.22 -11.43
CA THR A 56 -16.29 -25.56 -10.09
C THR A 56 -14.83 -25.11 -9.91
N TRP A 57 -13.96 -25.39 -10.88
CA TRP A 57 -12.58 -24.92 -10.85
C TRP A 57 -12.46 -23.39 -10.88
N LEU A 58 -13.26 -22.71 -11.70
CA LEU A 58 -13.29 -21.24 -11.73
C LEU A 58 -13.76 -20.64 -10.41
N LEU A 59 -14.76 -21.24 -9.75
CA LEU A 59 -15.20 -20.83 -8.43
C LEU A 59 -14.10 -21.01 -7.38
N VAL A 60 -13.40 -22.14 -7.39
CA VAL A 60 -12.29 -22.43 -6.46
C VAL A 60 -11.15 -21.44 -6.67
N VAL A 61 -10.74 -21.20 -7.92
CA VAL A 61 -9.68 -20.22 -8.24
C VAL A 61 -10.12 -18.80 -7.85
N GLY A 62 -11.36 -18.42 -8.13
CA GLY A 62 -11.91 -17.13 -7.73
C GLY A 62 -11.94 -16.96 -6.21
N ALA A 63 -12.33 -17.99 -5.47
CA ALA A 63 -12.33 -18.00 -4.02
C ALA A 63 -10.90 -17.87 -3.45
N LEU A 64 -9.91 -18.56 -4.04
CA LEU A 64 -8.50 -18.42 -3.66
C LEU A 64 -7.99 -16.99 -3.89
N ILE A 65 -8.28 -16.39 -5.04
CA ILE A 65 -7.88 -15.00 -5.33
C ILE A 65 -8.54 -14.04 -4.34
N ALA A 66 -9.83 -14.22 -4.05
CA ALA A 66 -10.55 -13.40 -3.09
C ALA A 66 -9.98 -13.53 -1.67
N ALA A 67 -9.66 -14.75 -1.24
CA ALA A 67 -9.03 -15.02 0.05
C ALA A 67 -7.65 -14.37 0.17
N LEU A 68 -6.82 -14.45 -0.88
CA LEU A 68 -5.53 -13.78 -0.92
C LEU A 68 -5.66 -12.25 -0.89
N GLY A 69 -6.60 -11.69 -1.66
CA GLY A 69 -6.90 -10.27 -1.63
C GLY A 69 -7.38 -9.81 -0.25
N PHE A 70 -8.26 -10.58 0.38
CA PHE A 70 -8.75 -10.32 1.74
C PHE A 70 -7.61 -10.38 2.76
N GLN A 71 -6.73 -11.39 2.68
CA GLN A 71 -5.56 -11.52 3.54
C GLN A 71 -4.61 -10.33 3.40
N LEU A 72 -4.39 -9.81 2.19
CA LEU A 72 -3.54 -8.64 1.96
C LEU A 72 -4.14 -7.36 2.53
N VAL A 73 -5.45 -7.14 2.37
CA VAL A 73 -6.14 -5.96 2.91
C VAL A 73 -6.20 -6.01 4.44
N TRP A 74 -6.48 -7.18 5.02
CA TRP A 74 -6.58 -7.37 6.46
C TRP A 74 -5.21 -7.40 7.15
N GLY A 75 -4.19 -7.93 6.48
CA GLY A 75 -2.84 -8.09 7.00
C GLY A 75 -2.04 -6.79 7.09
N GLN A 76 -2.43 -5.72 6.39
CA GLN A 76 -1.68 -4.45 6.40
C GLN A 76 -1.53 -3.83 7.80
N GLY A 77 -2.44 -4.10 8.74
CA GLY A 77 -2.34 -3.60 10.11
C GLY A 77 -1.28 -4.29 10.98
N ASN A 78 -0.79 -5.47 10.61
CA ASN A 78 0.06 -6.31 11.48
C ASN A 78 1.55 -6.36 11.09
N TYR A 79 1.92 -5.94 9.88
CA TYR A 79 3.30 -6.10 9.37
C TYR A 79 4.12 -4.82 9.31
N SER A 80 3.49 -3.66 9.53
CA SER A 80 4.19 -2.38 9.55
C SER A 80 4.08 -1.78 10.95
N THR A 81 5.08 -2.03 11.78
CA THR A 81 5.38 -1.10 12.88
C THR A 81 6.08 0.10 12.27
N THR A 82 5.59 1.31 12.56
CA THR A 82 6.31 2.54 12.25
C THR A 82 7.52 2.61 13.18
N ALA A 83 8.56 1.84 12.88
CA ALA A 83 9.80 1.88 13.62
C ALA A 83 10.49 3.21 13.26
N ARG A 84 10.67 4.06 14.27
CA ARG A 84 11.51 5.26 14.17
C ARG A 84 12.89 4.81 13.66
N ILE A 85 13.30 5.31 12.49
CA ILE A 85 14.64 5.05 11.97
C ILE A 85 15.64 5.57 13.01
N ALA A 86 16.60 4.74 13.40
CA ALA A 86 17.64 5.16 14.32
C ALA A 86 18.47 6.28 13.68
N GLY A 87 18.49 7.44 14.32
CA GLY A 87 19.19 8.63 13.83
C GLY A 87 18.25 9.73 13.33
N GLY A 88 18.67 10.97 13.57
CA GLY A 88 17.90 12.19 13.31
C GLY A 88 18.09 13.18 14.44
N LEU A 89 18.14 14.47 14.12
CA LEU A 89 18.18 15.54 15.11
C LEU A 89 16.75 16.06 15.31
N TYR A 90 16.21 15.87 16.52
CA TYR A 90 14.95 16.48 16.92
C TYR A 90 15.26 17.81 17.62
N VAL A 91 14.75 18.91 17.05
CA VAL A 91 14.86 20.25 17.64
C VAL A 91 13.45 20.77 17.89
N GLU A 92 13.13 21.04 19.15
CA GLU A 92 11.89 21.65 19.58
C GLU A 92 12.22 22.91 20.38
N GLY A 93 11.45 23.98 20.17
CA GLY A 93 11.61 25.25 20.88
C GLY A 93 10.45 25.48 21.84
N ILE A 94 10.75 25.77 23.10
CA ILE A 94 9.74 25.98 24.15
C ILE A 94 10.10 27.25 24.92
N VAL A 95 9.07 28.02 25.25
CA VAL A 95 9.20 29.28 25.99
C VAL A 95 9.00 29.02 27.48
N GLY A 96 10.07 29.20 28.27
CA GLY A 96 10.03 29.11 29.72
C GLY A 96 11.37 28.66 30.31
N GLN A 97 11.58 28.95 31.59
CA GLN A 97 12.77 28.51 32.32
C GLN A 97 12.63 27.03 32.72
N ILE A 98 13.76 26.33 32.79
CA ILE A 98 13.86 24.95 33.29
C ILE A 98 14.65 25.01 34.59
N ASP A 99 14.00 24.76 35.72
CA ASP A 99 14.64 24.75 37.04
C ASP A 99 14.97 23.32 37.49
N THR A 100 14.20 22.33 37.05
CA THR A 100 14.44 20.92 37.32
C THR A 100 14.27 20.03 36.09
N LEU A 101 15.10 19.00 35.99
CA LEU A 101 14.97 17.90 35.01
C LEU A 101 14.45 16.62 35.64
N ASN A 102 14.17 16.62 36.95
CA ASN A 102 13.63 15.45 37.63
C ASN A 102 12.12 15.35 37.35
N PRO A 103 11.64 14.27 36.71
CA PRO A 103 10.23 14.11 36.35
C PRO A 103 9.29 14.16 37.57
N LEU A 104 9.78 13.87 38.78
CA LEU A 104 8.99 13.90 40.01
C LEU A 104 8.72 15.32 40.54
N TYR A 105 9.50 16.31 40.10
CA TYR A 105 9.42 17.69 40.57
C TYR A 105 9.05 18.68 39.48
N VAL A 106 8.61 18.19 38.31
CA VAL A 106 8.19 19.03 37.18
C VAL A 106 7.02 19.90 37.58
N SER A 107 7.13 21.21 37.33
CA SER A 107 6.10 22.20 37.64
C SER A 107 5.72 23.07 36.44
N THR A 108 6.58 23.16 35.42
CA THR A 108 6.35 23.97 34.22
C THR A 108 6.25 23.11 32.94
N GLY A 109 5.66 23.68 31.89
CA GLY A 109 5.55 23.01 30.59
C GLY A 109 6.91 22.73 29.92
N SER A 110 7.88 23.63 30.09
CA SER A 110 9.25 23.43 29.59
C SER A 110 9.93 22.24 30.25
N GLU A 111 9.76 22.10 31.56
CA GLU A 111 10.28 20.95 32.32
C GLU A 111 9.59 19.66 31.92
N ALA A 112 8.26 19.68 31.71
CA ALA A 112 7.49 18.50 31.29
C ALA A 112 7.92 17.99 29.91
N ALA A 113 8.20 18.90 28.98
CA ALA A 113 8.69 18.53 27.66
C ALA A 113 10.11 17.95 27.72
N ALA A 114 11.00 18.56 28.50
CA ALA A 114 12.34 18.03 28.73
C ALA A 114 12.29 16.64 29.38
N SER A 115 11.44 16.44 30.39
CA SER A 115 11.28 15.14 31.05
C SER A 115 10.75 14.07 30.10
N ARG A 116 9.83 14.41 29.18
CA ARG A 116 9.30 13.48 28.17
C ARG A 116 10.36 13.02 27.17
N LEU A 117 11.36 13.85 26.89
CA LEU A 117 12.48 13.49 26.00
C LEU A 117 13.55 12.66 26.71
N LEU A 118 13.76 12.91 28.01
CA LEU A 118 14.80 12.26 28.81
C LEU A 118 14.36 10.93 29.42
N PHE A 119 13.07 10.77 29.73
CA PHE A 119 12.53 9.61 30.45
C PHE A 119 11.41 8.96 29.66
N SER A 120 11.39 7.62 29.69
CA SER A 120 10.31 6.82 29.13
C SER A 120 9.11 6.75 30.09
N SER A 121 7.91 6.63 29.52
CA SER A 121 6.64 6.54 30.23
C SER A 121 5.97 5.19 29.96
N LEU A 122 4.96 4.80 30.75
CA LEU A 122 4.16 3.62 30.40
C LEU A 122 3.27 3.91 29.18
N TYR A 123 2.70 5.11 29.15
CA TYR A 123 1.83 5.62 28.10
C TYR A 123 2.15 7.10 27.85
N ASN A 124 1.94 7.53 26.62
CA ASN A 124 2.12 8.92 26.20
C ASN A 124 0.95 9.41 25.35
N TYR A 125 0.79 10.73 25.26
CA TYR A 125 -0.23 11.35 24.43
C TYR A 125 0.35 11.86 23.12
N ASP A 126 -0.30 11.58 22.00
CA ASP A 126 0.07 12.16 20.71
C ASP A 126 -0.46 13.60 20.55
N ALA A 127 -0.14 14.22 19.41
CA ALA A 127 -0.61 15.58 19.07
C ALA A 127 -2.14 15.68 18.91
N THR A 128 -2.84 14.55 18.79
CA THR A 128 -4.31 14.49 18.72
C THR A 128 -4.95 14.28 20.09
N GLY A 129 -4.14 14.08 21.14
CA GLY A 129 -4.61 13.73 22.48
C GLY A 129 -4.98 12.27 22.65
N ALA A 130 -4.66 11.40 21.68
CA ALA A 130 -4.86 9.97 21.81
C ALA A 130 -3.78 9.35 22.70
N LEU A 131 -4.18 8.39 23.54
CA LEU A 131 -3.28 7.64 24.41
C LEU A 131 -2.58 6.55 23.60
N HIS A 132 -1.25 6.55 23.62
CA HIS A 132 -0.40 5.55 22.99
C HIS A 132 0.44 4.82 24.03
N GLN A 133 0.76 3.58 23.71
CA GLN A 133 1.67 2.75 24.50
C GLN A 133 3.13 3.16 24.23
N ASP A 134 3.91 3.31 25.29
CA ASP A 134 5.35 3.59 25.19
C ASP A 134 6.16 2.37 25.67
N VAL A 135 6.38 2.21 26.97
CA VAL A 135 7.02 1.00 27.53
C VAL A 135 6.00 -0.13 27.80
N SER A 136 4.72 0.21 27.94
CA SER A 136 3.67 -0.78 28.23
C SER A 136 3.26 -1.58 26.99
N GLN A 137 2.98 -2.87 27.16
CA GLN A 137 2.47 -3.74 26.08
C GLN A 137 0.94 -3.86 26.07
N ASN A 138 0.29 -3.72 27.24
CA ASN A 138 -1.16 -3.83 27.37
C ASN A 138 -1.69 -3.04 28.57
N MET A 139 -2.97 -2.68 28.51
CA MET A 139 -3.73 -2.15 29.63
C MET A 139 -4.92 -3.07 29.86
N THR A 140 -5.04 -3.63 31.05
CA THR A 140 -6.25 -4.32 31.51
C THR A 140 -6.85 -3.45 32.59
N ILE A 141 -8.16 -3.21 32.50
CA ILE A 141 -8.91 -2.45 33.50
C ILE A 141 -10.00 -3.38 34.02
N SER A 142 -10.05 -3.55 35.34
CA SER A 142 -11.04 -4.33 36.07
C SER A 142 -12.45 -3.73 35.87
N PRO A 143 -13.53 -4.54 35.91
CA PRO A 143 -14.89 -4.06 35.66
C PRO A 143 -15.37 -2.95 36.61
N ASP A 144 -14.76 -2.85 37.78
CA ASP A 144 -15.00 -1.83 38.80
C ASP A 144 -14.11 -0.57 38.64
N GLY A 145 -13.17 -0.58 37.69
CA GLY A 145 -12.34 0.57 37.33
C GLY A 145 -11.27 0.93 38.36
N THR A 146 -10.93 0.02 39.28
CA THR A 146 -10.00 0.27 40.38
C THR A 146 -8.58 -0.23 40.10
N GLU A 147 -8.42 -1.26 39.26
CA GLU A 147 -7.13 -1.91 38.94
C GLU A 147 -7.02 -2.33 37.48
#